data_AF-A0A1H9GFG4-F1
#
_entry.id   AF-A0A1H9GFG4-F1
#
_cell.length_a   1.000
_cell.length_b   1.000
_cell.length_c   1.000
_cell.angle_alpha   90.00
_cell.angle_beta   90.00
_cell.angle_gamma   90.00
#
_symmetry.space_group_name_H-M   'P 1'
#
loop_
_entity.id
_entity.type
_entity.pdbx_description
1 polymer ?
#
loop_
_entity_poly.entity_id
_entity_poly.type
_entity_poly.pdbx_seq_one_letter_code
_entity_poly.pdbx_strand_id
1 'polypeptide(L)'
;MSEAMLALAERGLAKRRKNEDYQAKVAAGTVINKQIDRRLVAWGEWHLGQRDGAGGGCSSMLAALIQNQGELIRCTAKGVDMPDFVYDTDRAVNQIDGESRAVIVEQYIEVCKTVEERARAVGCGRHTFRRRLIHAQNLVLCYLKAPKRKQKIRESLLKKISTD
;
A
#
# COMPACT_ATOMS: atom_id res chain seq x y z
N MET A 1 28.51 -8.63 -37.94
CA MET A 1 27.67 -8.60 -36.72
C MET A 1 27.28 -10.03 -36.40
N SER A 2 27.72 -10.57 -35.27
CA SER A 2 27.57 -11.98 -34.91
C SER A 2 26.11 -12.36 -34.62
N GLU A 3 25.72 -13.58 -34.99
CA GLU A 3 24.45 -14.25 -34.67
C GLU A 3 24.06 -14.14 -33.18
N ALA A 4 25.05 -14.11 -32.29
CA ALA A 4 24.85 -13.94 -30.85
C ALA A 4 24.26 -12.57 -30.48
N MET A 5 24.60 -11.51 -31.22
CA MET A 5 24.05 -10.16 -31.02
C MET A 5 22.59 -10.07 -31.50
N LEU A 6 22.25 -10.77 -32.58
CA LEU A 6 20.86 -10.91 -33.06
C LEU A 6 20.00 -11.67 -32.05
N ALA A 7 20.47 -12.81 -31.54
CA ALA A 7 19.76 -13.59 -30.54
C ALA A 7 19.55 -12.84 -29.21
N LEU A 8 20.51 -12.01 -28.80
CA LEU A 8 20.36 -11.13 -27.62
C LEU A 8 19.34 -10.01 -27.87
N ALA A 9 19.33 -9.42 -29.07
CA ALA A 9 18.35 -8.41 -29.46
C ALA A 9 16.92 -8.99 -29.50
N GLU A 10 16.73 -10.18 -30.08
CA GLU A 10 15.45 -10.87 -30.12
C GLU A 10 14.94 -11.27 -28.73
N ARG A 11 15.83 -11.75 -27.85
CA ARG A 11 15.50 -11.99 -26.43
C ARG A 11 15.09 -10.71 -25.71
N GLY A 12 15.73 -9.58 -26.02
CA GLY A 12 15.36 -8.27 -25.51
C GLY A 12 13.96 -7.83 -25.94
N LEU A 13 13.63 -8.00 -27.23
CA LEU A 13 12.33 -7.68 -27.80
C LEU A 13 11.22 -8.59 -27.24
N ALA A 14 11.48 -9.89 -27.09
CA ALA A 14 10.54 -10.83 -26.48
C ALA A 14 10.24 -10.50 -25.00
N LYS A 15 11.25 -10.07 -24.24
CA LYS A 15 11.05 -9.57 -22.87
C LYS A 15 10.21 -8.28 -22.85
N ARG A 16 10.44 -7.36 -23.79
CA ARG A 16 9.65 -6.11 -23.91
C ARG A 16 8.18 -6.40 -24.24
N ARG A 17 7.90 -7.24 -25.24
CA ARG A 17 6.52 -7.64 -25.59
C ARG A 17 5.78 -8.30 -24.42
N LYS A 18 6.43 -9.22 -23.70
CA LYS A 18 5.83 -9.85 -22.50
C LYS A 18 5.54 -8.84 -21.39
N ASN A 19 6.39 -7.83 -21.23
CA ASN A 19 6.16 -6.75 -20.27
C ASN A 19 5.00 -5.87 -20.71
N GLU A 20 4.91 -5.51 -21.99
CA GLU A 20 3.80 -4.73 -22.56
C GLU A 20 2.45 -5.44 -22.39
N ASP A 21 2.38 -6.75 -22.68
CA ASP A 21 1.18 -7.57 -22.43
C ASP A 21 0.80 -7.61 -20.95
N TYR A 22 1.78 -7.71 -20.06
CA TYR A 22 1.54 -7.68 -18.62
C TYR A 22 0.99 -6.32 -18.18
N GLN A 23 1.58 -5.21 -18.66
CA GLN A 23 1.10 -3.87 -18.37
C GLN A 23 -0.31 -3.64 -18.96
N ALA A 24 -0.61 -4.19 -20.15
CA ALA A 24 -1.93 -4.12 -20.76
C ALA A 24 -2.99 -4.89 -19.93
N LYS A 25 -2.65 -6.08 -19.41
CA LYS A 25 -3.54 -6.85 -18.53
C LYS A 25 -3.75 -6.19 -17.16
N VAL A 26 -2.72 -5.52 -16.65
CA VAL A 26 -2.82 -4.70 -15.43
C VAL A 26 -3.72 -3.48 -15.67
N ALA A 27 -3.53 -2.78 -16.79
CA ALA A 27 -4.37 -1.64 -17.18
C ALA A 27 -5.82 -2.04 -17.43
N ALA A 28 -6.06 -3.23 -18.00
CA ALA A 28 -7.39 -3.82 -18.17
C ALA A 28 -8.04 -4.28 -16.83
N GLY A 29 -7.31 -4.20 -15.71
CA GLY A 29 -7.82 -4.60 -14.40
C GLY A 29 -7.96 -6.12 -14.23
N THR A 30 -7.26 -6.90 -15.05
CA THR A 30 -7.34 -8.38 -15.04
C THR A 30 -6.27 -8.99 -14.14
N VAL A 31 -5.17 -8.29 -13.89
CA VAL A 31 -4.00 -8.81 -13.17
C VAL A 31 -3.53 -7.83 -12.10
N ILE A 32 -3.21 -8.37 -10.91
CA ILE A 32 -2.62 -7.62 -9.80
C ILE A 32 -1.23 -7.08 -10.22
N ASN A 33 -1.01 -5.80 -9.96
CA ASN A 33 0.29 -5.19 -10.20
C ASN A 33 1.28 -5.61 -9.10
N LYS A 34 2.28 -6.41 -9.45
CA LYS A 34 3.22 -6.99 -8.48
C LYS A 34 4.06 -5.95 -7.72
N GLN A 35 4.29 -4.77 -8.31
CA GLN A 35 5.08 -3.73 -7.65
C GLN A 35 4.28 -3.03 -6.54
N ILE A 36 3.02 -2.71 -6.80
CA ILE A 36 2.16 -2.10 -5.78
C ILE A 36 1.78 -3.13 -4.72
N ASP A 37 1.56 -4.39 -5.12
CA ASP A 37 1.27 -5.49 -4.20
C ASP A 37 2.38 -5.65 -3.17
N ARG A 38 3.65 -5.69 -3.59
CA ARG A 38 4.81 -5.73 -2.65
C ARG A 38 4.86 -4.54 -1.70
N ARG A 39 4.53 -3.33 -2.19
CA ARG A 39 4.48 -2.14 -1.33
C ARG A 39 3.35 -2.22 -0.30
N LEU A 40 2.18 -2.70 -0.72
CA LEU A 40 1.02 -2.87 0.16
C LEU A 40 1.22 -4.01 1.17
N VAL A 41 1.94 -5.07 0.80
CA VAL A 41 2.39 -6.11 1.75
C VAL A 41 3.29 -5.49 2.82
N ALA A 42 4.34 -4.78 2.43
CA ALA A 42 5.24 -4.14 3.40
C ALA A 42 4.52 -3.11 4.29
N TRP A 43 3.55 -2.38 3.74
CA TRP A 43 2.69 -1.48 4.51
C TRP A 43 1.81 -2.23 5.52
N GLY A 44 1.19 -3.33 5.10
CA GLY A 44 0.37 -4.18 5.98
C GLY A 44 1.17 -4.85 7.09
N GLU A 45 2.35 -5.39 6.76
CA GLU A 45 3.30 -5.98 7.73
C GLU A 45 3.78 -4.96 8.76
N TRP A 46 4.07 -3.72 8.34
CA TRP A 46 4.43 -2.65 9.28
C TRP A 46 3.27 -2.36 10.25
N HIS A 47 2.04 -2.23 9.75
CA HIS A 47 0.85 -2.01 10.60
C HIS A 47 0.57 -3.19 11.54
N LEU A 48 0.81 -4.43 11.10
CA LEU A 48 0.68 -5.61 11.94
C LEU A 48 1.76 -5.62 13.05
N GLY A 49 3.01 -5.32 12.69
CA GLY A 49 4.12 -5.21 13.65
C GLY A 49 3.91 -4.10 14.68
N GLN A 50 3.18 -3.03 14.34
CA GLN A 50 2.79 -1.96 15.28
C GLN A 50 1.61 -2.34 16.19
N ARG A 51 0.78 -3.33 15.81
CA ARG A 51 -0.29 -3.88 16.66
C ARG A 51 0.28 -4.84 17.70
N ASP A 52 1.23 -5.68 17.29
CA ASP A 52 1.85 -6.70 18.14
C ASP A 52 3.07 -6.17 18.92
N GLY A 53 3.70 -5.12 18.41
CA GLY A 53 4.82 -4.42 19.05
C GLY A 53 4.34 -3.19 19.82
N ALA A 54 4.67 -3.14 21.10
CA ALA A 54 4.46 -2.00 21.98
C ALA A 54 4.95 -0.68 21.35
N GLY A 55 4.04 0.11 20.76
CA GLY A 55 4.37 1.46 20.30
C GLY A 55 3.62 1.92 19.06
N GLY A 56 2.29 1.95 19.09
CA GLY A 56 1.53 2.44 17.93
C GLY A 56 0.09 2.85 18.16
N GLY A 57 -0.46 2.70 19.36
CA GLY A 57 -1.83 3.10 19.64
C GLY A 57 -2.07 3.33 21.12
N CYS A 58 -2.07 4.59 21.54
CA CYS A 58 -2.77 5.12 22.72
C CYS A 58 -2.83 4.23 24.00
N SER A 59 -1.79 3.47 24.31
CA SER A 59 -1.67 2.82 25.62
C SER A 59 -1.12 3.86 26.59
N SER A 60 -2.00 4.42 27.42
CA SER A 60 -1.61 5.30 28.53
C SER A 60 -0.40 4.75 29.28
N MET A 61 0.48 5.61 29.82
CA MET A 61 1.69 5.20 30.56
C MET A 61 1.41 4.14 31.64
N LEU A 62 0.19 4.14 32.18
CA LEU A 62 -0.30 3.14 33.14
C LEU A 62 -0.32 1.71 32.56
N ALA A 63 -0.75 1.54 31.31
CA ALA A 63 -0.78 0.24 30.65
C ALA A 63 0.65 -0.30 30.40
N ALA A 64 1.58 0.58 30.04
CA ALA A 64 2.99 0.22 29.88
C ALA A 64 3.62 -0.24 31.21
N LEU A 65 3.26 0.39 32.34
CA LEU A 65 3.73 -0.01 33.66
C LEU A 65 3.17 -1.37 34.11
N ILE A 66 1.89 -1.63 33.83
CA ILE A 66 1.25 -2.93 34.14
C ILE A 66 1.93 -4.05 33.35
N GLN A 67 2.20 -3.85 32.06
CA GLN A 67 2.84 -4.87 31.22
C GLN A 67 4.28 -5.17 31.65
N ASN A 68 5.02 -4.17 32.13
CA ASN A 68 6.40 -4.33 32.57
C ASN A 68 6.54 -4.54 34.09
N GLN A 69 5.49 -4.99 34.77
CA GLN A 69 5.49 -5.31 36.21
C GLN A 69 6.06 -4.20 37.11
N GLY A 70 5.80 -2.93 36.76
CA GLY A 70 6.29 -1.77 37.51
C GLY A 70 7.73 -1.34 37.19
N GLU A 71 8.46 -2.08 36.35
CA GLU A 71 9.72 -1.60 35.80
C GLU A 71 9.47 -0.73 34.58
N LEU A 72 9.75 0.56 34.71
CA LEU A 72 9.82 1.45 33.55
C LEU A 72 11.13 1.15 32.81
N ILE A 73 11.11 0.11 31.96
CA ILE A 73 12.19 -0.17 31.03
C ILE A 73 12.26 1.00 30.05
N ARG A 74 13.08 2.01 30.36
CA ARG A 74 13.51 3.08 29.43
C ARG A 74 14.47 2.53 28.37
N CYS A 75 14.36 1.27 27.99
CA CYS A 75 14.98 0.81 26.78
C CYS A 75 14.19 1.46 25.66
N THR A 76 14.90 2.24 24.86
CA THR A 76 14.57 2.58 23.48
C THR A 76 13.89 1.39 22.80
N ALA A 77 12.56 1.27 22.91
CA ALA A 77 11.79 0.83 21.77
C ALA A 77 12.23 1.84 20.71
N LYS A 78 13.11 1.40 19.79
CA LYS A 78 13.29 2.15 18.56
C LYS A 78 11.87 2.26 18.05
N GLY A 79 11.23 3.41 18.25
CA GLY A 79 10.06 3.77 17.47
C GLY A 79 10.58 3.55 16.06
N VAL A 80 10.12 2.48 15.43
CA VAL A 80 10.57 2.15 14.09
C VAL A 80 9.93 3.24 13.27
N ASP A 81 10.65 4.35 13.13
CA ASP A 81 10.21 5.50 12.35
C ASP A 81 9.69 4.94 11.04
N MET A 82 8.43 5.26 10.75
CA MET A 82 7.74 4.65 9.62
C MET A 82 8.58 4.90 8.37
N PRO A 83 9.07 3.86 7.67
CA PRO A 83 9.91 4.06 6.51
C PRO A 83 9.20 4.95 5.48
N ASP A 84 9.93 5.87 4.84
CA ASP A 84 9.35 6.86 3.92
C ASP A 84 8.42 6.25 2.85
N PHE A 85 8.76 5.05 2.34
CA PHE A 85 7.92 4.37 1.35
C PHE A 85 6.62 3.81 1.95
N VAL A 86 6.62 3.42 3.23
CA VAL A 86 5.43 3.02 3.97
C VAL A 86 4.58 4.25 4.25
N TYR A 87 5.20 5.37 4.65
CA TYR A 87 4.52 6.66 4.82
C TYR A 87 3.83 7.14 3.54
N ASP A 88 4.54 7.14 2.41
CA ASP A 88 3.97 7.53 1.11
C ASP A 88 2.82 6.59 0.70
N THR A 89 2.92 5.29 1.02
CA THR A 89 1.87 4.30 0.75
C THR A 89 0.66 4.52 1.65
N ASP A 90 0.87 4.75 2.95
CA ASP A 90 -0.18 5.05 3.91
C ASP A 90 -0.94 6.32 3.53
N ARG A 91 -0.22 7.37 3.14
CA ARG A 91 -0.80 8.60 2.62
C ARG A 91 -1.63 8.36 1.36
N ALA A 92 -1.17 7.52 0.44
CA ALA A 92 -1.91 7.17 -0.76
C ALA A 92 -3.17 6.34 -0.47
N VAL A 93 -3.09 5.37 0.45
CA VAL A 93 -4.22 4.57 0.92
C VAL A 93 -5.26 5.41 1.66
N ASN A 94 -4.84 6.46 2.37
CA ASN A 94 -5.77 7.38 3.04
C ASN A 94 -6.46 8.37 2.08
N GLN A 95 -6.03 8.46 0.81
CA GLN A 95 -6.62 9.36 -0.20
C GLN A 95 -7.67 8.67 -1.11
N ILE A 96 -7.76 7.35 -1.09
CA ILE A 96 -8.79 6.62 -1.84
C ILE A 96 -10.12 6.62 -1.08
N ASP A 97 -11.21 6.28 -1.77
CA ASP A 97 -12.54 6.18 -1.18
C ASP A 97 -12.60 5.07 -0.10
N GLY A 98 -13.55 5.21 0.84
CA GLY A 98 -13.68 4.32 1.98
C GLY A 98 -13.90 2.85 1.61
N GLU A 99 -14.65 2.58 0.54
CA GLU A 99 -14.90 1.20 0.08
C GLU A 99 -13.62 0.56 -0.48
N SER A 100 -12.88 1.27 -1.35
CA SER A 100 -11.60 0.79 -1.88
C SER A 100 -10.56 0.62 -0.77
N ARG A 101 -10.54 1.52 0.21
CA ARG A 101 -9.68 1.41 1.38
C ARG A 101 -10.00 0.18 2.22
N ALA A 102 -11.26 -0.10 2.49
CA ALA A 102 -11.68 -1.29 3.24
C ALA A 102 -11.17 -2.58 2.60
N VAL A 103 -11.22 -2.68 1.27
CA VAL A 103 -10.67 -3.84 0.53
C VAL A 103 -9.16 -3.99 0.72
N ILE A 104 -8.40 -2.90 0.72
CA ILE A 104 -6.95 -2.93 0.97
C ILE A 104 -6.66 -3.37 2.42
N VAL A 105 -7.36 -2.79 3.38
CA VAL A 105 -7.19 -3.13 4.81
C VAL A 105 -7.46 -4.61 5.04
N GLU A 106 -8.61 -5.12 4.58
CA GLU A 106 -8.96 -6.54 4.72
C GLU A 106 -7.99 -7.47 3.98
N GLN A 107 -7.40 -7.02 2.88
CA GLN A 107 -6.46 -7.84 2.11
C GLN A 107 -5.06 -7.92 2.75
N TYR A 108 -4.54 -6.81 3.25
CA TYR A 108 -3.12 -6.66 3.63
C TYR A 108 -2.87 -6.53 5.13
N ILE A 109 -3.87 -6.16 5.93
CA ILE A 109 -3.74 -6.09 7.40
C ILE A 109 -4.35 -7.36 8.04
N GLU A 110 -5.52 -7.79 7.57
CA GLU A 110 -6.24 -8.94 8.13
C GLU A 110 -5.81 -10.27 7.46
N VAL A 111 -4.52 -10.58 7.55
CA VAL A 111 -3.85 -11.65 6.78
C VAL A 111 -4.41 -13.05 7.08
N CYS A 112 -4.96 -13.28 8.28
CA CYS A 112 -5.48 -14.59 8.70
C CYS A 112 -6.80 -14.99 8.03
N LYS A 113 -7.53 -14.04 7.41
CA LYS A 113 -8.84 -14.32 6.80
C LYS A 113 -8.70 -14.96 5.42
N THR A 114 -9.59 -15.87 5.07
CA THR A 114 -9.76 -16.39 3.71
C THR A 114 -10.33 -15.33 2.76
N VAL A 115 -10.22 -15.54 1.45
CA VAL A 115 -10.75 -14.57 0.46
C VAL A 115 -12.27 -14.43 0.58
N GLU A 116 -12.96 -15.53 0.89
CA GLU A 116 -14.40 -15.56 1.12
C GLU A 116 -14.80 -14.75 2.35
N GLU A 117 -14.05 -14.86 3.44
CA GLU A 117 -14.28 -14.09 4.66
C GLU A 117 -14.00 -12.61 4.47
N ARG A 118 -12.92 -12.25 3.76
CA ARG A 118 -12.62 -10.84 3.41
C ARG A 118 -13.69 -10.24 2.52
N ALA A 119 -14.15 -11.00 1.52
CA ALA A 119 -15.23 -10.56 0.65
C ALA A 119 -16.53 -10.31 1.44
N ARG A 120 -16.86 -11.22 2.37
CA ARG A 120 -18.01 -11.07 3.27
C ARG A 120 -17.86 -9.87 4.21
N ALA A 121 -16.67 -9.62 4.76
CA ALA A 121 -16.39 -8.48 5.62
C ALA A 121 -16.62 -7.14 4.92
N VAL A 122 -16.32 -7.06 3.62
CA VAL A 122 -16.59 -5.88 2.77
C VAL A 122 -18.01 -5.91 2.16
N GLY A 123 -18.82 -6.93 2.44
CA GLY A 123 -20.20 -7.05 1.93
C GLY A 123 -20.30 -7.33 0.43
N CYS A 124 -19.31 -7.99 -0.18
CA CYS A 124 -19.32 -8.31 -1.61
C CYS A 124 -18.98 -9.78 -1.90
N GLY A 125 -19.29 -10.24 -3.12
CA GLY A 125 -18.93 -11.59 -3.57
C GLY A 125 -17.43 -11.71 -3.93
N ARG A 126 -16.88 -12.94 -3.94
CA ARG A 126 -15.46 -13.21 -4.23
C ARG A 126 -14.95 -12.59 -5.53
N HIS A 127 -15.74 -12.68 -6.60
CA HIS A 127 -15.35 -12.11 -7.89
C HIS A 127 -15.32 -10.57 -7.85
N THR A 128 -16.32 -9.96 -7.23
CA THR A 128 -16.41 -8.51 -7.02
C THR A 128 -15.26 -8.02 -6.13
N PHE A 129 -14.93 -8.74 -5.06
CA PHE A 129 -13.81 -8.43 -4.18
C PHE A 129 -12.49 -8.34 -4.94
N ARG A 130 -12.19 -9.33 -5.81
CA ARG A 130 -10.96 -9.30 -6.64
C ARG A 130 -10.93 -8.12 -7.60
N ARG A 131 -12.05 -7.79 -8.25
CA ARG A 131 -12.13 -6.62 -9.16
C ARG A 131 -11.94 -5.32 -8.40
N ARG A 132 -12.57 -5.18 -7.22
CA ARG A 132 -12.41 -4.02 -6.33
C ARG A 132 -10.98 -3.90 -5.81
N LEU A 133 -10.32 -5.01 -5.48
CA LEU A 133 -8.93 -5.02 -5.04
C LEU A 133 -7.99 -4.50 -6.13
N ILE A 134 -8.15 -4.97 -7.37
CA ILE A 134 -7.35 -4.48 -8.50
C ILE A 134 -7.62 -2.99 -8.76
N HIS A 135 -8.88 -2.57 -8.67
CA HIS A 135 -9.24 -1.15 -8.78
C HIS A 135 -8.57 -0.31 -7.68
N ALA A 136 -8.67 -0.73 -6.43
CA ALA A 136 -8.07 -0.04 -5.28
C ALA A 136 -6.54 0.07 -5.41
N GLN A 137 -5.87 -1.01 -5.83
CA GLN A 137 -4.42 -1.00 -6.12
C GLN A 137 -4.05 0.02 -7.20
N ASN A 138 -4.85 0.12 -8.27
CA ASN A 138 -4.64 1.09 -9.33
C ASN A 138 -4.84 2.53 -8.84
N LEU A 139 -5.84 2.77 -7.97
CA LEU A 139 -6.03 4.07 -7.34
C LEU A 139 -4.82 4.47 -6.48
N VAL A 140 -4.34 3.57 -5.62
CA VAL A 140 -3.13 3.83 -4.81
C VAL A 140 -1.93 4.13 -5.70
N LEU A 141 -1.75 3.39 -6.80
CA LEU A 141 -0.68 3.65 -7.76
C LEU A 141 -0.79 5.05 -8.39
N CYS A 142 -2.00 5.49 -8.74
CA CYS A 142 -2.25 6.83 -9.26
C CYS A 142 -1.88 7.92 -8.23
N TYR A 143 -2.23 7.72 -6.96
CA TYR A 143 -1.86 8.64 -5.87
C TYR A 143 -0.36 8.67 -5.60
N LEU A 144 0.33 7.53 -5.71
CA LEU A 144 1.79 7.44 -5.56
C LEU A 144 2.55 8.09 -6.74
N LYS A 145 2.02 7.96 -7.97
CA LYS A 145 2.61 8.55 -9.18
C LYS A 145 2.29 10.03 -9.35
N ALA A 146 1.35 10.57 -8.58
CA ALA A 146 1.00 11.98 -8.66
C ALA A 146 2.27 12.82 -8.39
N PRO A 147 2.73 13.66 -9.34
CA PRO A 147 3.94 14.43 -9.14
C PRO A 147 3.73 15.37 -7.94
N LYS A 148 4.63 15.30 -6.95
CA LYS A 148 4.67 16.17 -5.75
C LYS A 148 4.51 17.67 -6.08
N ARG A 149 4.76 18.06 -7.34
CA ARG A 149 4.55 19.40 -7.90
C ARG A 149 3.09 19.88 -7.93
N LYS A 150 2.09 19.00 -8.13
CA LYS A 150 0.66 19.41 -8.19
C LYS A 150 0.00 19.57 -6.81
N GLN A 151 0.50 18.89 -5.79
CA GLN A 151 0.01 19.05 -4.40
C GLN A 151 0.40 20.42 -3.83
N LYS A 152 1.67 20.85 -4.01
CA LYS A 152 2.11 22.20 -3.61
C LYS A 152 1.34 23.32 -4.31
N ILE A 153 1.00 23.15 -5.60
CA ILE A 153 0.23 24.15 -6.35
C ILE A 153 -1.21 24.23 -5.82
N ARG A 154 -1.89 23.10 -5.60
CA ARG A 154 -3.26 23.07 -5.05
C ARG A 154 -3.33 23.64 -3.63
N GLU A 155 -2.36 23.32 -2.78
CA GLU A 155 -2.27 23.89 -1.42
C GLU A 155 -1.96 25.40 -1.47
N SER A 156 -1.12 25.86 -2.39
CA SER A 156 -0.84 27.30 -2.58
C SER A 156 -2.06 28.08 -3.10
N LEU A 157 -2.91 27.45 -3.91
CA LEU A 157 -4.12 28.07 -4.43
C LEU A 157 -5.22 28.14 -3.36
N LEU A 158 -5.39 27.09 -2.55
CA LEU A 158 -6.35 27.08 -1.45
C LEU A 158 -5.99 28.08 -0.34
N LYS A 159 -4.70 28.30 -0.07
CA LYS A 159 -4.27 29.35 0.87
C LYS A 159 -4.56 30.76 0.36
N LYS A 160 -4.43 31.02 -0.95
CA LYS A 160 -4.73 32.34 -1.53
C LYS A 160 -6.20 32.69 -1.49
N ILE A 161 -7.09 31.71 -1.66
CA ILE A 161 -8.55 31.92 -1.63
C ILE A 161 -9.09 32.20 -0.21
N SER A 162 -8.34 31.87 0.84
CA SER A 162 -8.76 32.06 2.24
C SER A 162 -8.26 33.36 2.88
N THR A 163 -7.52 34.20 2.15
CA THR A 163 -6.90 35.44 2.66
C THR A 163 -7.41 36.72 2.00
N ASP A 164 -8.41 36.60 1.12
CA ASP A 164 -9.25 37.72 0.66
C ASP A 164 -10.65 37.57 1.26
#